data_AF-A0A2W4UKZ8-F1
#
_entry.id   AF-A0A2W4UKZ8-F1
#
_cell.length_a   1.000
_cell.length_b   1.000
_cell.length_c   1.000
_cell.angle_alpha   90.00
_cell.angle_beta   90.00
_cell.angle_gamma   90.00
#
_symmetry.space_group_name_H-M   'P 1'
#
loop_
_entity.id
_entity.type
_entity.pdbx_description
1 polymer ?
#
loop_
_entity_poly.entity_id
_entity_poly.type
_entity_poly.pdbx_seq_one_letter_code
_entity_poly.pdbx_strand_id
1 'polypeptide(L)' 'MLPIPPGAHDFLWTLKTGIWSVGTASWVFGISDRTLAALMDGYLSAIDIVQLCTAAFFFMSWLFLKPMKMRSR' A
#
# COMPACT_ATOMS: atom_id res chain seq x y z
N MET A 1 7.57 -33.38 -8.59
CA MET A 1 7.69 -31.94 -8.29
C MET A 1 8.54 -31.31 -9.38
N LEU A 2 8.03 -30.31 -10.11
CA LEU A 2 8.80 -29.64 -11.15
C LEU A 2 9.91 -28.80 -10.48
N PRO A 3 11.18 -28.87 -10.92
CA PRO A 3 12.24 -28.05 -10.35
C PRO A 3 11.95 -26.57 -10.61
N ILE A 4 11.89 -25.77 -9.55
CA ILE A 4 11.73 -24.32 -9.65
C ILE A 4 13.04 -23.74 -10.22
N PRO A 5 12.99 -22.84 -11.22
CA PRO A 5 14.19 -22.24 -11.79
C PRO A 5 15.04 -21.54 -10.72
N PRO A 6 16.37 -21.76 -10.70
CA PRO A 6 17.26 -21.01 -9.82
C PRO A 6 17.14 -19.52 -10.16
N GLY A 7 16.70 -18.71 -9.19
CA GLY A 7 16.42 -17.28 -9.34
C GLY A 7 14.94 -16.89 -9.28
N ALA A 8 14.00 -17.84 -9.35
CA ALA A 8 12.57 -17.53 -9.21
C ALA A 8 12.23 -16.95 -7.83
N HIS A 9 12.91 -17.41 -6.78
CA HIS A 9 12.74 -16.89 -5.42
C HIS A 9 13.16 -15.41 -5.29
N ASP A 10 14.27 -15.03 -5.92
CA ASP A 10 14.76 -13.64 -5.91
C ASP A 10 13.89 -12.71 -6.76
N PHE A 11 13.38 -13.21 -7.89
CA PHE A 11 12.39 -12.50 -8.70
C PHE A 11 11.11 -12.26 -7.92
N LEU A 12 10.53 -13.29 -7.30
CA LEU A 12 9.32 -13.17 -6.49
C LEU A 12 9.51 -12.22 -5.30
N TRP A 13 10.69 -12.25 -4.68
CA TRP A 13 11.05 -11.33 -3.61
C TRP A 13 11.09 -9.87 -4.08
N THR A 14 11.74 -9.62 -5.21
CA THR A 14 11.85 -8.29 -5.82
C THR A 14 10.48 -7.77 -6.25
N LEU A 15 9.67 -8.61 -6.91
CA LEU A 15 8.31 -8.29 -7.33
C LEU A 15 7.42 -7.95 -6.13
N LYS A 16 7.42 -8.77 -5.08
CA LYS A 16 6.62 -8.51 -3.87
C LYS A 16 7.02 -7.20 -3.19
N THR A 17 8.32 -6.91 -3.13
CA THR A 17 8.84 -5.65 -2.57
C THR A 17 8.44 -4.45 -3.43
N GLY A 18 8.50 -4.59 -4.76
CA GLY A 18 8.08 -3.57 -5.71
C GLY A 18 6.58 -3.27 -5.65
N ILE A 19 5.73 -4.31 -5.58
CA ILE A 19 4.28 -4.14 -5.41
C ILE A 19 3.98 -3.42 -4.09
N TRP A 20 4.66 -3.80 -3.01
CA TRP A 20 4.47 -3.15 -1.73
C TRP A 20 4.87 -1.66 -1.75
N SER A 21 6.00 -1.32 -2.39
CA SER A 21 6.47 0.07 -2.48
C SER A 21 5.57 0.93 -3.39
N VAL A 22 5.18 0.42 -4.56
CA VAL A 22 4.25 1.11 -5.47
C VAL A 22 2.88 1.28 -4.82
N GLY A 23 2.38 0.25 -4.12
CA GLY A 23 1.13 0.35 -3.37
C GLY A 23 1.21 1.41 -2.27
N THR A 24 2.34 1.49 -1.55
CA THR A 24 2.55 2.52 -0.51
C THR A 24 2.49 3.93 -1.11
N ALA A 25 3.16 4.16 -2.23
CA ALA A 25 3.11 5.44 -2.93
C ALA A 25 1.70 5.76 -3.46
N SER A 26 1.00 4.76 -4.00
CA SER A 26 -0.39 4.90 -4.48
C SER A 26 -1.36 5.30 -3.37
N TRP A 27 -1.24 4.71 -2.18
CA TRP A 27 -2.05 5.09 -1.02
C TRP A 27 -1.80 6.53 -0.58
N VAL A 28 -0.53 6.94 -0.45
CA VAL A 28 -0.17 8.30 -0.07
C VAL A 28 -0.69 9.31 -1.10
N PHE A 29 -0.52 9.02 -2.39
CA PHE A 29 -1.03 9.86 -3.46
C PHE A 29 -2.56 9.96 -3.44
N GLY A 30 -3.27 8.83 -3.33
CA GLY A 30 -4.74 8.81 -3.32
C GLY A 30 -5.36 9.51 -2.11
N ILE A 31 -4.78 9.36 -0.91
CA ILE A 31 -5.22 10.10 0.28
C ILE A 31 -4.95 11.60 0.08
N SER A 32 -3.79 11.97 -0.44
CA SER A 32 -3.43 13.37 -0.66
C SER A 32 -4.34 14.05 -1.68
N ASP A 33 -4.64 13.38 -2.80
CA ASP A 33 -5.57 13.85 -3.83
C ASP A 33 -6.96 14.15 -3.25
N ARG A 34 -7.52 13.19 -2.50
CA ARG A 34 -8.83 13.35 -1.85
C ARG A 34 -8.82 14.45 -0.79
N THR A 35 -7.73 14.57 -0.04
CA THR A 35 -7.57 15.62 0.97
C THR A 35 -7.49 17.00 0.29
N LEU A 36 -6.73 17.12 -0.79
CA LEU A 36 -6.58 18.38 -1.53
C LEU A 36 -7.91 18.78 -2.20
N ALA A 37 -8.63 17.84 -2.81
CA ALA A 37 -9.95 18.11 -3.37
C ALA A 37 -10.93 18.64 -2.29
N ALA A 38 -10.99 17.97 -1.13
CA ALA A 38 -11.84 18.40 -0.01
C ALA A 38 -11.43 19.77 0.57
N LEU A 39 -10.12 20.10 0.56
CA LEU A 39 -9.63 21.42 0.94
C LEU A 39 -9.99 22.50 -0.08
N MET A 40 -9.93 22.19 -1.38
CA MET A 40 -10.29 23.11 -2.46
C MET A 40 -11.79 23.37 -2.52
N ASP A 41 -12.62 22.37 -2.20
CA ASP A 41 -14.07 22.51 -2.12
C ASP A 41 -14.51 23.36 -0.91
N GLY A 42 -13.61 23.66 0.04
CA GLY A 42 -13.87 24.54 1.19
C GLY A 42 -14.88 23.98 2.20
N TYR A 43 -15.39 22.77 1.96
CA TYR A 43 -16.36 22.09 2.81
C TYR A 43 -15.93 20.64 3.02
N LEU A 44 -15.52 20.34 4.26
CA LEU A 44 -15.19 18.96 4.63
C LEU A 44 -16.48 18.24 5.02
N SER A 45 -17.02 17.41 4.12
CA SER A 45 -18.20 16.62 4.46
C SER A 45 -17.87 15.55 5.49
N ALA A 46 -18.83 15.21 6.35
CA ALA A 46 -18.68 14.09 7.28
C ALA A 46 -18.36 12.77 6.55
N ILE A 47 -18.85 12.63 5.32
CA ILE A 47 -18.58 11.47 4.45
C ILE A 47 -17.10 11.44 4.05
N ASP A 48 -16.53 12.58 3.65
CA ASP A 48 -15.12 12.67 3.23
C ASP A 48 -14.19 12.31 4.38
N ILE A 49 -14.53 12.71 5.62
CA ILE A 49 -13.79 12.35 6.83
C ILE A 49 -13.81 10.83 7.03
N VAL A 50 -14.99 10.20 7.00
CA VAL A 50 -15.11 8.74 7.19
C VAL A 50 -14.36 7.99 6.09
N GLN A 51 -14.39 8.51 4.86
CA GLN A 51 -13.73 7.91 3.71
C GLN A 51 -12.20 8.06 3.81
N LEU A 52 -11.69 9.21 4.25
CA LEU A 52 -10.28 9.43 4.58
C LEU A 52 -9.83 8.49 5.70
N CYS A 53 -10.61 8.37 6.79
CA CYS A 53 -10.30 7.49 7.90
C CYS A 53 -10.24 6.03 7.47
N THR A 54 -11.18 5.60 6.62
CA THR A 54 -11.19 4.23 6.08
C THR A 54 -10.00 3.98 5.16
N ALA A 55 -9.67 4.94 4.28
CA ALA A 55 -8.50 4.87 3.43
C ALA A 55 -7.20 4.82 4.26
N ALA A 56 -7.10 5.61 5.33
CA ALA A 56 -5.98 5.59 6.26
C ALA A 56 -5.88 4.26 7.03
N PHE A 57 -7.00 3.67 7.44
CA PHE A 57 -7.03 2.36 8.10
C PHE A 57 -6.55 1.24 7.17
N PHE A 58 -7.00 1.24 5.91
CA PHE A 58 -6.50 0.30 4.91
C PHE A 58 -5.04 0.54 4.54
N PHE A 59 -4.61 1.80 4.48
CA PHE A 59 -3.20 2.13 4.32
C PHE A 59 -2.35 1.58 5.48
N MET A 60 -2.78 1.76 6.73
CA MET A 60 -2.09 1.18 7.89
C MET A 60 -2.01 -0.35 7.78
N SER A 61 -3.12 -1.00 7.41
CA SER A 61 -3.16 -2.44 7.17
C SER A 61 -2.18 -2.86 6.05
N TRP A 62 -2.08 -2.08 4.98
CA TRP A 62 -1.12 -2.28 3.88
C TRP A 62 0.34 -2.14 4.33
N LEU A 63 0.64 -1.17 5.21
CA LEU A 63 1.97 -1.03 5.80
C LEU A 63 2.34 -2.24 6.66
N PHE A 64 1.38 -2.82 7.39
CA PHE A 64 1.61 -4.05 8.17
C PHE A 64 1.86 -5.29 7.29
N LEU A 65 1.33 -5.32 6.06
CA LEU A 65 1.60 -6.38 5.09
C LEU A 65 3.01 -6.34 4.48
N LYS A 66 3.91 -5.48 5.00
CA LYS A 66 5.29 -5.37 4.55
C LYS A 66 5.93 -6.75 4.39
N PRO A 67 6.54 -7.05 3.23
CA PRO A 67 7.22 -8.33 3.03
C PRO A 67 8.36 -8.48 4.03
N MET A 68 8.15 -9.27 5.08
CA MET A 68 9.22 -9.69 5.98
C MET A 68 9.96 -10.86 5.32
N LYS A 69 11.28 -10.72 5.22
CA LYS A 69 12.14 -11.83 4.82
C LYS A 69 12.15 -12.75 6.03
N MET A 70 11.41 -13.86 5.99
CA MET A 70 11.53 -14.91 7.00
C MET A 70 12.99 -15.34 7.00
N ARG A 71 13.76 -14.85 7.97
CA ARG A 71 15.10 -15.37 8.24
C ARG A 71 14.88 -16.74 8.88
N SER A 72 14.89 -17.78 8.06
CA SER A 72 15.04 -19.15 8.56
C SER A 72 16.38 -19.21 9.28
N ARG A 73 16.33 -19.30 10.61
CA ARG A 73 17.47 -19.73 11.42
C ARG A 73 17.60 -21.24 11.33
#